data_AF-A0A258D344-F1
#
_entry.id   AF-A0A258D344-F1
#
_cell.length_a   1.000
_cell.length_b   1.000
_cell.length_c   1.000
_cell.angle_alpha   90.00
_cell.angle_beta   90.00
_cell.angle_gamma   90.00
#
_symmetry.space_group_name_H-M   'P 1'
#
loop_
_entity.id
_entity.type
_entity.pdbx_description
1 polymer ?
#
loop_
_entity_poly.entity_id
_entity_poly.type
_entity_poly.pdbx_seq_one_letter_code
_entity_poly.pdbx_strand_id
1 'polypeptide(L)' 'FQIADDILDLEGSPDEVGKAVGKDAGAGKATVVAALGRAEAGRLLAQLVAQARAALEPFGARGAVLADAADFVAARRS' A
#
# COMPACT_ATOMS: atom_id res chain seq x y z
N PHE A 1 0.73 5.86 0.23
CA PHE A 1 -0.49 6.09 1.03
C PHE A 1 -1.67 5.28 0.50
N GLN A 2 -2.21 5.60 -0.70
CA GLN A 2 -3.42 4.94 -1.22
C GLN A 2 -3.34 3.40 -1.26
N ILE A 3 -2.22 2.84 -1.72
CA ILE A 3 -2.03 1.38 -1.75
C ILE A 3 -2.11 0.76 -0.34
N ALA A 4 -1.56 1.43 0.68
CA ALA A 4 -1.67 0.95 2.06
C ALA A 4 -3.10 1.06 2.60
N ASP A 5 -3.84 2.11 2.21
CA ASP A 5 -5.28 2.27 2.50
C ASP A 5 -6.10 1.12 1.88
N ASP A 6 -5.92 0.89 0.59
CA ASP A 6 -6.62 -0.14 -0.16
C ASP A 6 -6.32 -1.56 0.37
N ILE A 7 -5.08 -1.81 0.86
CA ILE A 7 -4.72 -3.07 1.51
C ILE A 7 -5.46 -3.23 2.84
N LEU A 8 -5.52 -2.17 3.65
CA LEU A 8 -6.21 -2.19 4.94
C LEU A 8 -7.72 -2.39 4.78
N ASP A 9 -8.33 -1.72 3.82
CA ASP A 9 -9.75 -1.86 3.51
C ASP A 9 -10.11 -3.32 3.14
N LEU A 10 -9.24 -3.99 2.37
CA LEU A 10 -9.42 -5.38 1.98
C LEU A 10 -9.22 -6.37 3.15
N GLU A 11 -8.31 -6.07 4.08
CA GLU A 11 -8.09 -6.89 5.29
C GLU A 11 -9.19 -6.69 6.34
N GLY A 12 -9.79 -5.49 6.40
CA GLY A 12 -10.90 -5.14 7.29
C GLY A 12 -12.26 -5.69 6.86
N SER A 13 -12.36 -6.28 5.67
CA SER A 13 -13.58 -6.88 5.12
C SER A 13 -13.44 -8.42 5.02
N PRO A 14 -13.77 -9.18 6.07
CA PRO A 14 -13.66 -10.65 6.09
C PRO A 14 -14.40 -11.35 4.96
N ASP A 15 -15.45 -10.72 4.43
CA ASP A 15 -16.29 -11.25 3.35
C ASP A 15 -15.65 -11.15 1.96
N GLU A 16 -14.64 -10.30 1.78
CA GLU A 16 -14.02 -10.05 0.47
C GLU A 16 -12.81 -10.93 0.18
N VAL A 17 -12.10 -11.40 1.22
CA VAL A 17 -10.86 -12.18 1.09
C VAL A 17 -11.06 -13.48 0.28
N GLY A 18 -12.24 -14.10 0.38
CA GLY A 18 -12.58 -15.34 -0.34
C GLY A 18 -13.34 -15.14 -1.66
N LYS A 19 -13.95 -13.98 -1.90
CA LYS A 19 -14.78 -13.69 -3.10
C LYS A 19 -14.05 -12.86 -4.16
N ALA A 20 -13.09 -12.02 -3.76
CA ALA A 20 -12.44 -11.06 -4.65
C ALA A 20 -11.58 -11.69 -5.75
N VAL A 21 -11.02 -12.89 -5.53
CA VAL A 21 -10.17 -13.56 -6.53
C VAL A 21 -10.99 -14.11 -7.71
N GLY A 22 -12.33 -14.14 -7.63
CA GLY A 22 -13.12 -14.85 -8.64
C GLY A 22 -14.49 -14.30 -9.02
N LYS A 23 -15.08 -13.29 -8.35
CA LYS A 23 -16.50 -13.01 -8.63
C LYS A 23 -17.02 -11.58 -8.77
N ASP A 24 -16.26 -10.52 -8.49
CA ASP A 24 -16.80 -9.16 -8.65
C ASP A 24 -15.81 -8.20 -9.29
N ALA A 25 -15.67 -8.34 -10.62
CA ALA A 25 -15.22 -7.25 -11.49
C ALA A 25 -16.29 -6.12 -11.62
N GLY A 26 -17.37 -6.17 -10.84
CA GLY A 26 -18.58 -5.35 -11.00
C GLY A 26 -18.76 -4.19 -10.02
N ALA A 27 -17.90 -4.03 -9.00
CA ALA A 27 -18.06 -2.99 -7.99
C ALA A 27 -17.01 -1.86 -8.11
N GLY A 28 -16.98 -1.19 -9.26
CA GLY A 28 -16.77 0.27 -9.40
C GLY A 28 -15.55 1.01 -8.82
N LYS A 29 -14.64 0.39 -8.07
CA LYS A 29 -13.41 1.03 -7.58
C LYS A 29 -12.20 0.33 -8.17
N ALA A 30 -11.65 0.89 -9.24
CA ALA A 30 -10.38 0.47 -9.81
C ALA A 30 -9.23 0.88 -8.86
N THR A 31 -9.05 0.13 -7.77
CA THR A 31 -7.90 0.28 -6.87
C THR A 31 -6.71 -0.52 -7.38
N VAL A 32 -5.50 -0.13 -6.98
CA VAL A 32 -4.28 -0.85 -7.34
C VAL A 32 -4.31 -2.28 -6.78
N VAL A 33 -4.90 -2.45 -5.59
CA VAL A 33 -5.05 -3.76 -4.95
C VAL A 33 -6.05 -4.65 -5.72
N ALA A 34 -7.17 -4.09 -6.19
CA ALA A 34 -8.12 -4.85 -7.01
C ALA A 34 -7.51 -5.29 -8.35
N ALA A 35 -6.63 -4.48 -8.94
CA ALA A 35 -5.98 -4.79 -10.20
C ALA A 35 -4.81 -5.79 -10.08
N LEU A 36 -3.97 -5.65 -9.04
CA LEU A 36 -2.73 -6.43 -8.90
C LEU A 36 -2.85 -7.61 -7.92
N GLY A 37 -3.87 -7.60 -7.06
CA GLY A 37 -3.98 -8.49 -5.91
C GLY A 37 -3.08 -8.06 -4.75
N ARG A 38 -3.41 -8.53 -3.54
CA ARG A 38 -2.77 -8.14 -2.26
C ARG A 38 -1.24 -8.31 -2.27
N ALA A 39 -0.76 -9.46 -2.74
CA ALA A 39 0.66 -9.77 -2.70
C ALA A 39 1.48 -8.79 -3.55
N GLU A 40 1.02 -8.51 -4.78
CA GLU A 40 1.73 -7.64 -5.71
C GLU A 40 1.57 -6.16 -5.33
N ALA A 41 0.40 -5.76 -4.82
CA ALA A 41 0.23 -4.43 -4.24
C ALA A 41 1.16 -4.19 -3.04
N GLY A 42 1.40 -5.21 -2.20
CA GLY A 42 2.38 -5.15 -1.12
C GLY A 42 3.81 -4.99 -1.63
N ARG A 43 4.20 -5.66 -2.72
CA ARG A 43 5.51 -5.47 -3.36
C ARG A 43 5.66 -4.06 -3.91
N LEU A 44 4.65 -3.54 -4.59
CA LEU A 44 4.65 -2.18 -5.13
C LEU A 44 4.75 -1.14 -4.00
N LEU A 45 4.03 -1.33 -2.89
CA LEU A 45 4.15 -0.48 -1.71
C LEU A 45 5.59 -0.45 -1.18
N ALA A 46 6.23 -1.61 -1.02
CA ALA A 46 7.61 -1.69 -0.56
C ALA A 46 8.59 -1.01 -1.53
N GLN A 47 8.39 -1.14 -2.84
CA GLN A 47 9.18 -0.45 -3.86
C GLN A 47 9.04 1.07 -3.76
N LEU A 48 7.82 1.58 -3.58
CA LEU A 48 7.57 3.02 -3.45
C LEU A 48 8.17 3.61 -2.17
N VAL A 49 8.15 2.85 -1.06
CA VAL A 49 8.84 3.25 0.19
C VAL A 49 10.35 3.34 -0.02
N ALA A 50 10.94 2.34 -0.69
CA ALA A 50 12.36 2.36 -1.02
C ALA A 50 12.74 3.57 -1.91
N GLN A 51 11.91 3.89 -2.91
CA GLN A 51 12.10 5.08 -3.75
C GLN A 51 11.99 6.39 -2.95
N ALA A 52 11.02 6.50 -2.05
CA ALA A 52 10.88 7.66 -1.17
C ALA A 52 12.11 7.85 -0.28
N ARG A 53 12.63 6.76 0.30
CA ARG A 53 13.87 6.78 1.10
C ARG A 53 15.07 7.21 0.26
N ALA A 54 15.25 6.64 -0.93
CA ALA A 54 16.34 7.00 -1.84
C ALA A 54 16.30 8.48 -2.24
N ALA A 55 15.11 9.02 -2.51
CA ALA A 55 14.94 10.45 -2.82
C ALA A 55 15.31 11.38 -1.65
N LEU A 56 15.32 10.86 -0.42
CA LEU A 56 15.64 11.60 0.79
C LEU A 56 17.11 11.48 1.22
N GLU A 57 17.88 10.55 0.64
CA GLU A 57 19.30 10.35 0.95
C GLU A 57 20.14 11.65 0.88
N PRO A 58 19.98 12.54 -0.12
CA PRO A 58 20.76 13.77 -0.22
C PRO A 58 20.57 14.74 0.97
N PHE A 59 19.48 14.60 1.74
CA PHE A 59 19.18 15.44 2.89
C PHE A 59 19.79 14.91 4.19
N GLY A 60 20.38 13.70 4.18
CA GLY A 60 20.95 13.05 5.35
C GLY A 60 19.99 13.05 6.54
N ALA A 61 20.48 13.43 7.73
CA ALA A 61 19.68 13.47 8.95
C ALA A 61 18.44 14.37 8.88
N ARG A 62 18.44 15.41 8.02
CA ARG A 62 17.27 16.30 7.86
C ARG A 62 16.11 15.61 7.14
N GLY A 63 16.40 14.58 6.33
CA GLY A 63 15.39 13.77 5.65
C GLY A 63 14.82 12.63 6.49
N ALA A 64 15.39 12.35 7.66
CA ALA A 64 15.05 11.17 8.46
C ALA A 64 13.55 11.13 8.83
N VAL A 65 12.98 12.25 9.30
CA VAL A 65 11.56 12.30 9.68
C VAL A 65 10.61 12.02 8.50
N LEU A 66 11.01 12.38 7.28
CA LEU A 66 10.21 12.11 6.08
C LEU A 66 10.35 10.64 5.63
N ALA A 67 11.54 10.05 5.81
CA ALA A 67 11.75 8.62 5.56
C ALA A 67 10.95 7.77 6.55
N ASP A 68 10.95 8.14 7.84
CA ASP A 68 10.16 7.50 8.87
C ASP A 68 8.65 7.66 8.59
N ALA A 69 8.22 8.81 8.07
CA ALA A 69 6.83 9.01 7.66
C ALA A 69 6.43 8.07 6.51
N ALA A 70 7.33 7.81 5.55
CA ALA A 70 7.07 6.88 4.46
C ALA A 70 6.91 5.44 4.97
N ASP A 71 7.77 5.01 5.91
CA ASP A 71 7.66 3.70 6.56
C ASP A 71 6.38 3.60 7.40
N PHE A 72 6.05 4.65 8.16
CA PHE A 72 4.84 4.71 8.96
C PHE A 72 3.59 4.52 8.09
N VAL A 73 3.51 5.23 6.96
CA VAL A 73 2.39 5.12 6.02
C VAL A 73 2.25 3.70 5.45
N ALA A 74 3.36 2.98 5.27
CA ALA A 74 3.34 1.61 4.77
C ALA A 74 3.01 0.56 5.85
N ALA A 75 3.33 0.85 7.12
CA ALA A 75 3.16 -0.08 8.24
C ALA A 75 1.91 0.19 9.09
N ARG A 76 1.15 1.26 8.81
CA ARG A 76 -0.05 1.62 9.57
C ARG A 76 -1.08 0.49 9.55
N ARG A 77 -1.84 0.37 10.64
CA ARG A 77 -2.83 -0.69 10.89
C ARG A 77 -4.25 -0.17 11.15
N SER A 78 -4.44 1.15 11.05
CA SER A 78 -5.69 1.87 11.26
C SER A 78 -5.65 3.23 10.57
#